data_AF-A0AAE1X7V7-F1
#
_entry.id   AF-A0AAE1X7V7-F1
#
_cell.length_a   1.000
_cell.length_b   1.000
_cell.length_c   1.000
_cell.angle_alpha   90.00
_cell.angle_beta   90.00
_cell.angle_gamma   90.00
#
_symmetry.space_group_name_H-M   'P 1'
#
loop_
_entity.id
_entity.type
_entity.pdbx_description
1 polymer ?
#
loop_
_entity_poly.entity_id
_entity_poly.type
_entity_poly.pdbx_seq_one_letter_code
_entity_poly.pdbx_strand_id
1 'polypeptide(L)'
;NVISILMFVSPIKTFKMVVKKKSTENYKGIPYITTLLSTSLWTFYGLLKPGGLLVVTVNSVGAALHVVYVLIFLSMPQKHQANVLAILSKTKVRSVKLVAALNFGFLGAVIIVTLLALRGGMRLTLVGLLCAGLTIGMYAAPLSAMRTVMKMKSVKYMPFFVSFFQFLNGAVWSAYAVLEKDYYMGVPNGIGFLLGSAQLILYTIYRSKAMPEESEERMEEEGSADLFKGAIQMQGFDEDDQETSLKNRSLNKGNSLPKPSVVRQYSHNIVKTLSLNPYELQKVTGNDVEEGLMESR
;
A
#
# COMPACT_ATOMS: atom_id res chain seq x y z
N ASN A 1 4.91 -21.42 -13.03
CA ASN A 1 3.48 -21.45 -12.59
C ASN A 1 3.34 -21.63 -11.08
N VAL A 2 3.63 -22.80 -10.49
CA VAL A 2 3.40 -23.08 -9.05
C VAL A 2 3.99 -21.99 -8.13
N ILE A 3 5.29 -21.69 -8.25
CA ILE A 3 5.98 -20.66 -7.45
C ILE A 3 5.28 -19.30 -7.56
N SER A 4 4.92 -18.89 -8.78
CA SER A 4 4.25 -17.62 -9.06
C SER A 4 2.86 -17.54 -8.40
N ILE A 5 2.11 -18.65 -8.40
CA ILE A 5 0.81 -18.73 -7.72
C ILE A 5 0.99 -18.62 -6.20
N LEU A 6 2.00 -19.28 -5.62
CA LEU A 6 2.33 -19.12 -4.19
C LEU A 6 2.66 -17.66 -3.84
N MET A 7 3.40 -16.96 -4.70
CA MET A 7 3.68 -15.53 -4.54
C MET A 7 2.40 -14.68 -4.63
N PHE A 8 1.50 -14.95 -5.58
CA PHE A 8 0.20 -14.27 -5.68
C PHE A 8 -0.74 -14.57 -4.50
N VAL A 9 -0.58 -15.72 -3.84
CA VAL A 9 -1.31 -16.13 -2.62
C VAL A 9 -0.73 -15.49 -1.35
N SER A 10 0.52 -15.02 -1.36
CA SER A 10 1.16 -14.42 -0.17
C SER A 10 0.36 -13.28 0.51
N PRO A 11 -0.39 -12.39 -0.19
CA PRO A 11 -1.17 -11.34 0.46
C PRO A 11 -2.46 -11.83 1.14
N ILE A 12 -2.90 -13.09 0.96
CA ILE A 12 -4.17 -13.58 1.54
C ILE A 12 -4.21 -13.39 3.06
N LYS A 13 -3.10 -13.65 3.78
CA LYS A 13 -3.04 -13.45 5.24
C LYS A 13 -3.29 -11.98 5.61
N THR A 14 -2.68 -11.04 4.87
CA THR A 14 -2.87 -9.60 5.04
C THR A 14 -4.31 -9.18 4.77
N PHE A 15 -4.91 -9.64 3.67
CA PHE A 15 -6.30 -9.30 3.35
C PHE A 15 -7.32 -9.93 4.31
N LYS A 16 -7.07 -11.13 4.84
CA LYS A 16 -7.87 -11.69 5.94
C LYS A 16 -7.85 -10.79 7.18
N MET A 17 -6.70 -10.19 7.51
CA MET A 17 -6.60 -9.23 8.61
C MET A 17 -7.37 -7.93 8.31
N VAL A 18 -7.26 -7.39 7.09
CA VAL A 18 -8.02 -6.20 6.64
C VAL A 18 -9.53 -6.42 6.77
N VAL A 19 -10.03 -7.58 6.33
CA VAL A 19 -11.45 -7.96 6.48
C VAL A 19 -11.83 -8.10 7.95
N LYS A 20 -11.04 -8.80 8.77
CA LYS A 20 -11.31 -8.98 10.21
C LYS A 20 -11.35 -7.64 10.97
N LYS A 21 -10.43 -6.73 10.67
CA LYS A 21 -10.37 -5.37 11.26
C LYS A 21 -11.39 -4.39 10.64
N LYS A 22 -12.10 -4.77 9.58
CA LYS A 22 -12.94 -3.91 8.73
C LYS A 22 -12.25 -2.61 8.31
N SER A 23 -10.93 -2.63 8.11
CA SER A 23 -10.15 -1.44 7.79
C SER A 23 -8.87 -1.78 7.03
N THR A 24 -8.50 -0.91 6.09
CA THR A 24 -7.24 -0.95 5.34
C THR A 24 -6.10 -0.21 6.03
N GLU A 25 -6.32 0.40 7.19
CA GLU A 25 -5.30 1.08 8.01
C GLU A 25 -4.34 1.95 7.16
N ASN A 26 -3.04 1.64 7.19
CA ASN A 26 -2.00 2.30 6.39
C ASN A 26 -1.57 1.48 5.15
N TYR A 27 -2.26 0.39 4.83
CA TYR A 27 -1.94 -0.45 3.66
C TYR A 27 -2.16 0.33 2.36
N LYS A 28 -1.16 0.31 1.48
CA LYS A 28 -1.21 0.99 0.17
C LYS A 28 -1.80 0.05 -0.87
N GLY A 29 -2.85 0.48 -1.57
CA GLY A 29 -3.48 -0.31 -2.65
C GLY A 29 -2.65 -0.41 -3.94
N ILE A 30 -1.71 0.52 -4.16
CA ILE A 30 -0.95 0.68 -5.42
C ILE A 30 -0.30 -0.63 -5.91
N PRO A 31 0.42 -1.41 -5.08
CA PRO A 31 1.05 -2.65 -5.55
C PRO A 31 0.05 -3.64 -6.16
N TYR A 32 -1.15 -3.75 -5.59
CA TYR A 32 -2.19 -4.66 -6.09
C TYR A 32 -2.80 -4.14 -7.41
N ILE A 33 -3.03 -2.83 -7.52
CA ILE A 33 -3.57 -2.19 -8.73
C ILE A 33 -2.59 -2.30 -9.90
N THR A 34 -1.29 -2.12 -9.65
CA THR A 34 -0.23 -2.27 -10.67
C THR A 34 0.01 -3.73 -11.03
N THR A 35 -0.07 -4.65 -10.06
CA THR A 35 0.08 -6.09 -10.33
C THR A 35 -1.12 -6.65 -11.10
N LEU A 36 -2.34 -6.13 -10.88
CA LEU A 36 -3.50 -6.43 -11.71
C LEU A 36 -3.26 -6.03 -13.18
N LEU A 37 -2.74 -4.83 -13.43
CA LEU A 37 -2.40 -4.39 -14.79
C LEU A 37 -1.33 -5.29 -15.40
N SER A 38 -0.26 -5.58 -14.66
CA SER A 38 0.85 -6.43 -15.12
C SER A 38 0.39 -7.84 -15.49
N THR A 39 -0.36 -8.50 -14.60
CA THR A 39 -0.91 -9.84 -14.85
C THR A 39 -1.93 -9.83 -16.01
N SER A 40 -2.74 -8.77 -16.15
CA SER A 40 -3.67 -8.65 -17.28
C SER A 40 -2.93 -8.48 -18.62
N LEU A 41 -1.88 -7.65 -18.67
CA LEU A 41 -1.04 -7.47 -19.86
C LEU A 41 -0.26 -8.75 -20.22
N TRP A 42 0.34 -9.44 -19.24
CA TRP A 42 1.01 -10.72 -19.48
C TRP A 42 0.04 -11.83 -19.91
N THR A 43 -1.21 -11.81 -19.45
CA THR A 43 -2.26 -12.70 -19.95
C THR A 43 -2.56 -12.40 -21.42
N PHE A 44 -2.74 -11.14 -21.79
CA PHE A 44 -2.96 -10.74 -23.18
C PHE A 44 -1.75 -11.05 -24.09
N TYR A 45 -0.53 -10.85 -23.61
CA TYR A 45 0.70 -11.27 -24.28
C TYR A 45 0.69 -12.78 -24.57
N GLY A 46 0.38 -13.60 -23.55
CA GLY A 46 0.28 -15.05 -23.69
C GLY A 46 -0.81 -15.50 -24.66
N LEU A 47 -1.92 -14.77 -24.78
CA LEU A 47 -2.98 -15.05 -25.76
C LEU A 47 -2.57 -14.71 -27.21
N LEU A 48 -1.69 -13.72 -27.38
CA LEU A 48 -1.14 -13.35 -28.70
C LEU A 48 0.04 -14.23 -29.13
N LYS A 49 0.72 -14.89 -28.18
CA LYS A 49 1.91 -15.70 -28.46
C LYS A 49 1.54 -17.17 -28.77
N PRO A 50 1.99 -17.75 -29.90
CA PRO A 50 1.99 -19.20 -30.08
C PRO A 50 2.72 -19.90 -28.91
N GLY A 51 2.12 -20.94 -28.34
CA GLY A 51 2.67 -21.63 -27.15
C GLY A 51 2.49 -20.89 -25.81
N GLY A 52 1.90 -19.69 -25.79
CA GLY A 52 1.79 -18.84 -24.59
C GLY A 52 0.93 -19.37 -23.43
N LEU A 53 0.39 -20.59 -23.49
CA LEU A 53 -0.56 -21.15 -22.52
C LEU A 53 -0.05 -21.14 -21.07
N LEU A 54 1.23 -21.40 -20.85
CA LEU A 54 1.82 -21.35 -19.50
C LEU A 54 1.82 -19.92 -18.92
N VAL A 55 2.01 -18.91 -19.78
CA VAL A 55 1.94 -17.48 -19.44
C VAL A 55 0.49 -17.05 -19.19
N VAL A 56 -0.45 -17.50 -20.02
CA VAL A 56 -1.89 -17.22 -19.86
C VAL A 56 -2.40 -17.78 -18.53
N THR A 57 -2.15 -19.07 -18.26
CA THR A 57 -2.69 -19.76 -17.08
C THR A 57 -2.22 -19.14 -15.76
N VAL A 58 -0.93 -18.88 -15.61
CA VAL A 58 -0.37 -18.30 -14.38
C VAL A 58 -0.85 -16.86 -14.15
N ASN A 59 -0.90 -16.04 -15.21
CA ASN A 59 -1.25 -14.64 -15.09
C ASN A 59 -2.76 -14.42 -15.00
N SER A 60 -3.58 -15.31 -15.57
CA SER A 60 -5.04 -15.30 -15.37
C SER A 60 -5.40 -15.57 -13.90
N VAL A 61 -4.72 -16.55 -13.25
CA VAL A 61 -4.87 -16.80 -11.81
C VAL A 61 -4.37 -15.59 -11.00
N GLY A 62 -3.24 -15.01 -11.39
CA GLY A 62 -2.71 -13.78 -10.78
C GLY A 62 -3.69 -12.61 -10.87
N ALA A 63 -4.27 -12.38 -12.04
CA ALA A 63 -5.24 -11.32 -12.29
C ALA A 63 -6.52 -11.54 -11.48
N ALA A 64 -7.08 -12.76 -11.46
CA ALA A 64 -8.26 -13.09 -10.67
C ALA A 64 -8.05 -12.82 -9.16
N LEU A 65 -6.91 -13.24 -8.60
CA LEU A 65 -6.55 -12.93 -7.22
C LEU A 65 -6.41 -11.42 -6.98
N HIS A 66 -5.79 -10.69 -7.91
CA HIS A 66 -5.61 -9.24 -7.77
C HIS A 66 -6.89 -8.43 -7.98
N VAL A 67 -7.86 -8.91 -8.78
CA VAL A 67 -9.23 -8.35 -8.80
C VAL A 67 -9.83 -8.45 -7.40
N VAL A 68 -9.79 -9.63 -6.76
CA VAL A 68 -10.31 -9.82 -5.40
C VAL A 68 -9.61 -8.91 -4.38
N TYR A 69 -8.27 -8.81 -4.42
CA TYR A 69 -7.51 -7.91 -3.54
C TYR A 69 -7.86 -6.43 -3.76
N VAL A 70 -8.00 -5.99 -5.01
CA VAL A 70 -8.39 -4.60 -5.32
C VAL A 70 -9.82 -4.31 -4.88
N LEU A 71 -10.77 -5.25 -5.08
CA LEU A 71 -12.14 -5.11 -4.61
C LEU A 71 -12.21 -5.00 -3.08
N ILE A 72 -11.58 -5.92 -2.34
CA ILE A 72 -11.52 -5.85 -0.87
C ILE A 72 -10.86 -4.54 -0.42
N PHE A 73 -9.77 -4.12 -1.08
CA PHE A 73 -9.12 -2.85 -0.77
C PHE A 73 -10.05 -1.65 -0.99
N LEU A 74 -10.81 -1.61 -2.08
CA LEU A 74 -11.70 -0.48 -2.38
C LEU A 74 -12.95 -0.46 -1.48
N SER A 75 -13.52 -1.62 -1.14
CA SER A 75 -14.70 -1.74 -0.28
C SER A 75 -14.42 -1.45 1.20
N MET A 76 -13.20 -1.68 1.69
CA MET A 76 -12.86 -1.50 3.11
C MET A 76 -12.38 -0.06 3.41
N PRO A 77 -12.89 0.59 4.48
CA PRO A 77 -12.52 1.96 4.84
C PRO A 77 -11.05 2.07 5.29
N GLN A 78 -10.47 3.27 5.29
CA GLN A 78 -9.04 3.45 5.60
C GLN A 78 -8.75 3.75 7.07
N LYS A 79 -9.67 4.42 7.77
CA LYS A 79 -9.68 4.55 9.24
C LYS A 79 -10.87 3.77 9.79
N HIS A 80 -10.87 3.56 11.10
CA HIS A 80 -11.99 2.96 11.85
C HIS A 80 -13.19 3.94 11.98
N GLN A 81 -13.60 4.56 10.88
CA GLN A 81 -14.82 5.34 10.75
C GLN A 81 -15.74 4.60 9.79
N ALA A 82 -16.84 4.06 10.31
CA ALA A 82 -17.76 3.18 9.60
C ALA A 82 -18.71 3.89 8.61
N ASN A 83 -18.53 5.20 8.42
CA ASN A 83 -19.45 6.03 7.64
C ASN A 83 -19.08 5.99 6.15
N VAL A 84 -20.09 6.05 5.26
CA VAL A 84 -19.93 6.06 3.78
C VAL A 84 -18.95 7.15 3.30
N LEU A 85 -18.83 8.25 4.04
CA LEU A 85 -17.86 9.32 3.82
C LEU A 85 -16.38 8.85 3.78
N ALA A 86 -16.04 7.71 4.40
CA ALA A 86 -14.68 7.15 4.35
C ALA A 86 -14.28 6.69 2.94
N ILE A 87 -15.24 6.30 2.09
CA ILE A 87 -15.02 5.96 0.67
C ILE A 87 -14.64 7.23 -0.12
N LEU A 88 -15.12 8.41 0.29
CA LEU A 88 -14.78 9.71 -0.27
C LEU A 88 -13.43 10.26 0.21
N SER A 89 -12.69 9.53 1.05
CA SER A 89 -11.34 9.94 1.44
C SER A 89 -10.44 10.12 0.20
N LYS A 90 -9.66 11.21 0.17
CA LYS A 90 -8.82 11.60 -0.98
C LYS A 90 -7.94 10.45 -1.49
N THR A 91 -7.51 9.56 -0.60
CA THR A 91 -6.72 8.35 -0.89
C THR A 91 -7.51 7.25 -1.61
N LYS A 92 -8.76 6.98 -1.21
CA LYS A 92 -9.63 6.00 -1.89
C LYS A 92 -10.06 6.54 -3.25
N VAL A 93 -10.45 7.82 -3.35
CA VAL A 93 -10.73 8.48 -4.64
C VAL A 93 -9.53 8.40 -5.58
N ARG A 94 -8.30 8.65 -5.10
CA ARG A 94 -7.06 8.46 -5.89
C ARG A 94 -6.88 7.01 -6.33
N SER A 95 -7.20 6.04 -5.47
CA SER A 95 -7.08 4.61 -5.79
C SER A 95 -8.10 4.16 -6.83
N VAL A 96 -9.36 4.59 -6.73
CA VAL A 96 -10.40 4.34 -7.75
C VAL A 96 -10.01 4.95 -9.09
N LYS A 97 -9.55 6.22 -9.11
CA LYS A 97 -9.03 6.86 -10.32
C LYS A 97 -7.84 6.09 -10.92
N LEU A 98 -6.95 5.55 -10.09
CA LEU A 98 -5.82 4.72 -10.54
C LEU A 98 -6.29 3.40 -11.16
N VAL A 99 -7.27 2.72 -10.55
CA VAL A 99 -7.88 1.50 -11.11
C VAL A 99 -8.54 1.79 -12.45
N ALA A 100 -9.38 2.82 -12.53
CA ALA A 100 -10.04 3.24 -13.76
C ALA A 100 -9.04 3.58 -14.87
N ALA A 101 -8.03 4.42 -14.57
CA ALA A 101 -7.04 4.84 -15.55
C ALA A 101 -6.14 3.69 -16.03
N LEU A 102 -5.67 2.82 -15.14
CA LEU A 102 -4.72 1.76 -15.49
C LEU A 102 -5.39 0.50 -16.03
N ASN A 103 -6.37 -0.05 -15.32
CA ASN A 103 -6.93 -1.38 -15.60
C ASN A 103 -8.12 -1.36 -16.57
N PHE A 104 -8.77 -0.21 -16.77
CA PHE A 104 -9.84 -0.07 -17.76
C PHE A 104 -9.40 0.83 -18.92
N GLY A 105 -8.93 2.04 -18.65
CA GLY A 105 -8.48 3.00 -19.66
C GLY A 105 -7.25 2.52 -20.45
N PHE A 106 -6.10 2.41 -19.78
CA PHE A 106 -4.84 2.05 -20.43
C PHE A 106 -4.86 0.61 -20.97
N LEU A 107 -5.25 -0.38 -20.16
CA LEU A 107 -5.37 -1.77 -20.63
C LEU A 107 -6.35 -1.90 -21.81
N GLY A 108 -7.53 -1.27 -21.73
CA GLY A 108 -8.52 -1.27 -22.81
C GLY A 108 -7.98 -0.63 -24.09
N ALA A 109 -7.31 0.52 -23.98
CA ALA A 109 -6.66 1.18 -25.12
C ALA A 109 -5.57 0.29 -25.75
N VAL A 110 -4.73 -0.37 -24.95
CA VAL A 110 -3.70 -1.31 -25.45
C VAL A 110 -4.35 -2.47 -26.21
N ILE A 111 -5.43 -3.07 -25.68
CA ILE A 111 -6.16 -4.15 -26.35
C ILE A 111 -6.77 -3.67 -27.67
N ILE A 112 -7.49 -2.54 -27.66
CA ILE A 112 -8.16 -1.97 -28.85
C ILE A 112 -7.14 -1.64 -29.95
N VAL A 113 -6.06 -0.92 -29.62
CA VAL A 113 -5.00 -0.57 -30.58
C VAL A 113 -4.32 -1.82 -31.14
N THR A 114 -4.01 -2.80 -30.28
CA THR A 114 -3.35 -4.04 -30.71
C THR A 114 -4.23 -4.89 -31.64
N LEU A 115 -5.53 -5.00 -31.36
CA LEU A 115 -6.44 -5.82 -32.14
C LEU A 115 -6.92 -5.14 -33.44
N LEU A 116 -7.13 -3.82 -33.42
CA LEU A 116 -7.69 -3.09 -34.57
C LEU A 116 -6.62 -2.45 -35.47
N ALA A 117 -5.60 -1.81 -34.89
CA ALA A 117 -4.61 -1.02 -35.66
C ALA A 117 -3.37 -1.84 -36.05
N LEU A 118 -2.95 -2.80 -35.23
CA LEU A 118 -1.75 -3.62 -35.48
C LEU A 118 -2.08 -4.95 -36.16
N ARG A 119 -1.11 -5.51 -36.89
CA ARG A 119 -1.20 -6.82 -37.57
C ARG A 119 0.09 -7.62 -37.38
N GLY A 120 -0.01 -8.95 -37.46
CA GLY A 120 1.13 -9.87 -37.39
C GLY A 120 2.00 -9.69 -36.12
N GLY A 121 3.31 -9.89 -36.27
CA GLY A 121 4.28 -9.83 -35.17
C GLY A 121 4.33 -8.50 -34.41
N MET A 122 3.94 -7.39 -35.05
CA MET A 122 3.94 -6.06 -34.42
C MET A 122 3.00 -5.99 -33.19
N ARG A 123 1.93 -6.81 -33.16
CA ARG A 123 1.07 -6.99 -31.98
C ARG A 123 1.87 -7.51 -30.78
N LEU A 124 2.64 -8.57 -31.00
CA LEU A 124 3.43 -9.24 -29.98
C LEU A 124 4.57 -8.34 -29.49
N THR A 125 5.23 -7.60 -30.41
CA THR A 125 6.27 -6.63 -30.08
C THR A 125 5.76 -5.49 -29.19
N LEU A 126 4.63 -4.84 -29.54
CA LEU A 126 4.10 -3.75 -28.71
C LEU A 126 3.74 -4.25 -27.31
N VAL A 127 2.93 -5.31 -27.22
CA VAL A 127 2.46 -5.83 -25.93
C VAL A 127 3.64 -6.37 -25.10
N GLY A 128 4.60 -7.06 -25.73
CA GLY A 128 5.81 -7.57 -25.08
C GLY A 128 6.69 -6.46 -24.50
N LEU A 129 6.90 -5.37 -25.23
CA LEU A 129 7.63 -4.20 -24.72
C LEU A 129 6.91 -3.53 -23.54
N LEU A 130 5.59 -3.39 -23.60
CA LEU A 130 4.79 -2.86 -22.49
C LEU A 130 4.85 -3.75 -21.25
N CYS A 131 4.73 -5.07 -21.43
CA CYS A 131 4.87 -6.07 -20.35
C CYS A 131 6.25 -6.00 -19.70
N ALA A 132 7.32 -5.99 -20.51
CA ALA A 132 8.70 -5.92 -20.04
C ALA A 132 8.98 -4.61 -19.30
N GLY A 133 8.63 -3.46 -19.89
CA GLY A 133 8.82 -2.15 -19.29
C GLY A 133 8.07 -1.97 -17.97
N LEU A 134 6.82 -2.42 -17.89
CA LEU A 134 6.04 -2.40 -16.64
C LEU A 134 6.67 -3.30 -15.57
N THR A 135 7.10 -4.51 -15.94
CA THR A 135 7.72 -5.46 -15.01
C THR A 135 9.05 -4.91 -14.46
N ILE A 136 9.88 -4.29 -15.33
CA ILE A 136 11.11 -3.60 -14.91
C ILE A 136 10.79 -2.44 -13.96
N GLY A 137 9.77 -1.63 -14.26
CA GLY A 137 9.31 -0.55 -13.38
C GLY A 137 8.86 -1.05 -12.00
N MET A 138 8.22 -2.22 -11.92
CA MET A 138 7.81 -2.84 -10.65
C MET A 138 9.01 -3.23 -9.77
N TYR A 139 10.19 -3.48 -10.34
CA TYR A 139 11.41 -3.77 -9.57
C TYR A 139 11.97 -2.56 -8.78
N ALA A 140 11.43 -1.35 -8.97
CA ALA A 140 11.73 -0.23 -8.09
C ALA A 140 11.39 -0.52 -6.62
N ALA A 141 10.36 -1.34 -6.35
CA ALA A 141 9.98 -1.72 -4.99
C ALA A 141 11.01 -2.63 -4.28
N PRO A 142 11.42 -3.79 -4.81
CA PRO A 142 12.48 -4.61 -4.20
C PRO A 142 13.83 -3.88 -4.12
N LEU A 143 14.17 -3.03 -5.11
CA LEU A 143 15.38 -2.19 -5.05
C LEU A 143 15.33 -1.16 -3.92
N SER A 144 14.17 -0.56 -3.67
CA SER A 144 13.93 0.31 -2.51
C SER A 144 14.10 -0.44 -1.20
N ALA A 145 13.57 -1.67 -1.09
CA ALA A 145 13.74 -2.52 0.09
C ALA A 145 15.23 -2.86 0.35
N MET A 146 16.00 -3.23 -0.68
CA MET A 146 17.45 -3.44 -0.58
C MET A 146 18.18 -2.18 -0.07
N ARG A 147 17.82 -1.00 -0.58
CA ARG A 147 18.38 0.28 -0.10
C ARG A 147 18.08 0.52 1.38
N THR A 148 16.89 0.15 1.85
CA THR A 148 16.52 0.22 3.28
C THR A 148 17.35 -0.74 4.11
N VAL A 149 17.51 -2.02 3.70
CA VAL A 149 18.36 -3.00 4.41
C VAL A 149 19.81 -2.50 4.55
N MET A 150 20.40 -1.96 3.47
CA MET A 150 21.78 -1.44 3.49
C MET A 150 21.96 -0.23 4.41
N LYS A 151 20.94 0.64 4.51
CA LYS A 151 20.93 1.82 5.41
C LYS A 151 20.71 1.42 6.87
N MET A 152 19.71 0.59 7.13
CA MET A 152 19.30 0.20 8.48
C MET A 152 20.16 -0.93 9.07
N LYS A 153 21.05 -1.53 8.28
CA LYS A 153 21.93 -2.66 8.65
C LYS A 153 21.17 -3.86 9.22
N SER A 154 19.89 -4.01 8.85
CA SER A 154 18.96 -4.99 9.40
C SER A 154 18.06 -5.57 8.30
N VAL A 155 17.83 -6.88 8.38
CA VAL A 155 16.99 -7.65 7.44
C VAL A 155 15.49 -7.62 7.78
N LYS A 156 15.06 -6.91 8.83
CA LYS A 156 13.65 -6.89 9.29
C LYS A 156 12.62 -6.55 8.20
N TYR A 157 13.00 -5.76 7.20
CA TYR A 157 12.14 -5.36 6.07
C TYR A 157 12.28 -6.27 4.83
N MET A 158 13.01 -7.38 4.94
CA MET A 158 13.32 -8.33 3.85
C MET A 158 13.26 -9.78 4.38
N PRO A 159 12.05 -10.38 4.50
CA PRO A 159 11.91 -11.76 4.91
C PRO A 159 12.51 -12.72 3.87
N PHE A 160 13.32 -13.67 4.33
CA PHE A 160 14.08 -14.62 3.50
C PHE A 160 13.23 -15.31 2.43
N PHE A 161 12.10 -15.91 2.83
CA PHE A 161 11.24 -16.67 1.92
C PHE A 161 10.71 -15.84 0.75
N VAL A 162 10.42 -14.54 0.95
CA VAL A 162 9.95 -13.67 -0.14
C VAL A 162 11.06 -13.46 -1.16
N SER A 163 12.29 -13.20 -0.71
CA SER A 163 13.46 -13.08 -1.59
C SER A 163 13.81 -14.40 -2.29
N PHE A 164 13.70 -15.52 -1.58
CA PHE A 164 13.97 -16.86 -2.12
C PHE A 164 12.96 -17.26 -3.21
N PHE A 165 11.66 -17.09 -2.97
CA PHE A 165 10.65 -17.37 -4.00
C PHE A 165 10.73 -16.37 -5.17
N GLN A 166 11.09 -15.11 -4.93
CA GLN A 166 11.35 -14.14 -6.00
C GLN A 166 12.54 -14.56 -6.88
N PHE A 167 13.63 -15.02 -6.28
CA PHE A 167 14.80 -15.59 -6.97
C PHE A 167 14.42 -16.82 -7.81
N LEU A 168 13.76 -17.82 -7.22
CA LEU A 168 13.34 -19.03 -7.94
C LEU A 168 12.36 -18.71 -9.07
N ASN A 169 11.42 -17.80 -8.84
CA ASN A 169 10.48 -17.36 -9.87
C ASN A 169 11.22 -16.70 -11.06
N GLY A 170 12.16 -15.79 -10.78
CA GLY A 170 13.01 -15.19 -11.79
C GLY A 170 13.80 -16.25 -12.57
N ALA A 171 14.48 -17.16 -11.87
CA ALA A 171 15.28 -18.24 -12.48
C ALA A 171 14.45 -19.10 -13.45
N VAL A 172 13.29 -19.59 -12.99
CA VAL A 172 12.43 -20.48 -13.79
C VAL A 172 11.83 -19.75 -15.00
N TRP A 173 11.38 -18.50 -14.85
CA TRP A 173 10.84 -17.74 -15.97
C TRP A 173 11.91 -17.26 -16.96
N SER A 174 13.13 -16.97 -16.49
CA SER A 174 14.29 -16.74 -17.37
C SER A 174 14.66 -17.99 -18.16
N ALA A 175 14.74 -19.16 -17.53
CA ALA A 175 15.02 -20.41 -18.21
C ALA A 175 13.95 -20.74 -19.25
N TYR A 176 12.67 -20.61 -18.87
CA TYR A 176 11.54 -20.75 -19.81
C TYR A 176 11.65 -19.80 -21.00
N ALA A 177 11.94 -18.52 -20.75
CA ALA A 177 12.10 -17.51 -21.80
C ALA A 177 13.27 -17.80 -22.76
N VAL A 178 14.38 -18.37 -22.27
CA VAL A 178 15.51 -18.80 -23.11
C VAL A 178 15.11 -19.98 -24.00
N LEU A 179 14.44 -20.99 -23.45
CA LEU A 179 13.93 -22.14 -24.22
C LEU A 179 12.94 -21.69 -25.32
N GLU A 180 12.05 -20.78 -24.95
CA GLU A 180 11.03 -20.16 -25.81
C GLU A 180 11.56 -19.06 -26.76
N LYS A 181 12.87 -18.76 -26.71
CA LYS A 181 13.55 -17.68 -27.45
C LYS A 181 12.83 -16.33 -27.35
N ASP A 182 12.28 -16.04 -26.18
CA ASP A 182 11.40 -14.90 -25.90
C ASP A 182 12.14 -13.81 -25.12
N TYR A 183 12.69 -12.84 -25.84
CA TYR A 183 13.42 -11.73 -25.23
C TYR A 183 12.55 -10.82 -24.35
N TYR A 184 11.25 -10.69 -24.67
CA TYR A 184 10.32 -9.86 -23.91
C TYR A 184 10.04 -10.43 -22.52
N MET A 185 9.96 -11.76 -22.39
CA MET A 185 9.96 -12.43 -21.08
C MET A 185 11.37 -12.52 -20.47
N GLY A 186 12.40 -12.78 -21.28
CA GLY A 186 13.75 -13.09 -20.80
C GLY A 186 14.42 -11.92 -20.07
N VAL A 187 14.37 -10.72 -20.65
CA VAL A 187 14.98 -9.50 -20.08
C VAL A 187 14.42 -9.16 -18.69
N PRO A 188 13.10 -8.95 -18.49
CA PRO A 188 12.56 -8.60 -17.17
C PRO A 188 12.74 -9.74 -16.16
N ASN A 189 12.56 -11.02 -16.53
CA ASN A 189 12.76 -12.11 -15.57
C ASN A 189 14.24 -12.27 -15.19
N GLY A 190 15.18 -12.02 -16.13
CA GLY A 190 16.62 -12.03 -15.86
C GLY A 190 17.03 -10.94 -14.88
N ILE A 191 16.49 -9.73 -15.04
CA ILE A 191 16.66 -8.64 -14.05
C ILE A 191 16.06 -9.05 -12.69
N GLY A 192 14.87 -9.68 -12.68
CA GLY A 192 14.24 -10.20 -11.46
C GLY A 192 15.06 -11.28 -10.75
N PHE A 193 15.71 -12.17 -11.50
CA PHE A 193 16.63 -13.19 -11.00
C PHE A 193 17.90 -12.58 -10.39
N LEU A 194 18.52 -11.62 -11.07
CA LEU A 194 19.69 -10.90 -10.56
C LEU A 194 19.36 -10.12 -9.28
N LEU A 195 18.21 -9.45 -9.24
CA LEU A 195 17.74 -8.76 -8.04
C LEU A 195 17.43 -9.74 -6.92
N GLY A 196 16.72 -10.85 -7.18
CA GLY A 196 16.47 -11.90 -6.19
C GLY A 196 17.77 -12.48 -5.60
N SER A 197 18.76 -12.73 -6.46
CA SER A 197 20.11 -13.15 -6.04
C SER A 197 20.75 -12.11 -5.10
N ALA A 198 20.70 -10.84 -5.48
CA ALA A 198 21.26 -9.75 -4.67
C ALA A 198 20.50 -9.56 -3.33
N GLN A 199 19.18 -9.79 -3.31
CA GLN A 199 18.39 -9.78 -2.07
C GLN A 199 18.83 -10.90 -1.12
N LEU A 200 19.06 -12.12 -1.63
CA LEU A 200 19.57 -13.25 -0.83
C LEU A 200 20.99 -12.98 -0.29
N ILE A 201 21.88 -12.41 -1.11
CA ILE A 201 23.25 -12.03 -0.69
C ILE A 201 23.21 -10.94 0.39
N LEU A 202 22.34 -9.92 0.25
CA LEU A 202 22.16 -8.90 1.29
C LEU A 202 21.60 -9.52 2.58
N TYR A 203 20.67 -10.47 2.47
CA TYR A 203 20.09 -11.16 3.62
C TYR A 203 21.17 -11.93 4.41
N THR A 204 22.02 -12.73 3.76
CA THR A 204 23.08 -13.48 4.47
C THR A 204 24.10 -12.56 5.14
N ILE A 205 24.57 -11.52 4.43
CA ILE A 205 25.56 -10.55 4.96
C ILE A 205 25.02 -9.80 6.18
N TYR A 206 23.75 -9.37 6.16
CA TYR A 206 23.17 -8.59 7.25
C TYR A 206 22.53 -9.43 8.37
N ARG A 207 22.15 -10.69 8.12
CA ARG A 207 21.77 -11.65 9.18
C ARG A 207 22.97 -12.06 10.02
N SER A 208 24.08 -12.43 9.38
CA SER A 208 25.32 -12.83 10.06
C SER A 208 25.90 -11.74 10.97
N LYS A 209 25.67 -10.47 10.64
CA LYS A 209 26.10 -9.31 11.46
C LYS A 209 25.15 -8.97 12.62
N ALA A 210 24.03 -9.68 12.76
CA ALA A 210 22.95 -9.33 13.69
C ALA A 210 22.71 -10.33 14.82
N MET A 211 23.31 -11.54 14.79
CA MET A 211 23.04 -12.61 15.76
C MET A 211 24.31 -13.44 16.07
N PRO A 212 24.66 -13.64 17.35
CA PRO A 212 25.31 -14.86 17.86
C PRO A 212 24.34 -16.06 17.84
N GLU A 213 24.87 -17.28 17.97
CA GLU A 213 24.25 -18.53 17.47
C GLU A 213 22.91 -18.99 18.10
N GLU A 214 22.48 -18.48 19.25
CA GLU A 214 21.37 -19.07 20.05
C GLU A 214 19.93 -18.71 19.57
N SER A 215 19.75 -18.45 18.27
CA SER A 215 18.58 -17.72 17.75
C SER A 215 17.84 -18.38 16.58
N GLU A 216 18.30 -19.53 16.09
CA GLU A 216 17.70 -20.17 14.91
C GLU A 216 16.28 -20.71 15.16
N GLU A 217 16.05 -21.42 16.28
CA GLU A 217 14.71 -21.94 16.63
C GLU A 217 13.69 -20.83 16.89
N ARG A 218 14.09 -19.71 17.52
CA ARG A 218 13.21 -18.57 17.75
C ARG A 218 12.88 -17.81 16.47
N MET A 219 13.73 -17.86 15.44
CA MET A 219 13.51 -17.14 14.18
C MET A 219 12.46 -17.79 13.26
N GLU A 220 12.15 -19.08 13.41
CA GLU A 220 11.04 -19.69 12.66
C GLU A 220 9.68 -19.27 13.24
N GLU A 221 9.57 -19.16 14.57
CA GLU A 221 8.41 -18.52 15.21
C GLU A 221 8.39 -17.00 14.98
N GLU A 222 9.50 -16.28 15.10
CA GLU A 222 9.56 -14.83 14.84
C GLU A 222 9.43 -14.46 13.35
N GLY A 223 9.67 -15.37 12.41
CA GLY A 223 9.24 -15.20 11.02
C GLY A 223 7.70 -15.09 10.87
N SER A 224 6.97 -15.71 11.80
CA SER A 224 5.51 -15.56 11.94
C SER A 224 5.11 -14.46 12.94
N ALA A 225 5.94 -14.19 13.97
CA ALA A 225 5.62 -13.27 15.07
C ALA A 225 6.20 -11.84 14.94
N ASP A 226 7.12 -11.56 14.02
CA ASP A 226 7.57 -10.19 13.70
C ASP A 226 6.78 -9.57 12.54
N LEU A 227 6.10 -10.43 11.75
CA LEU A 227 4.89 -10.06 11.01
C LEU A 227 3.76 -9.55 11.95
N PHE A 228 3.84 -9.91 13.24
CA PHE A 228 2.89 -9.56 14.29
C PHE A 228 3.40 -8.40 15.18
N LYS A 229 4.68 -8.36 15.59
CA LYS A 229 5.29 -7.21 16.32
C LYS A 229 5.41 -5.94 15.46
N GLY A 230 5.65 -6.05 14.15
CA GLY A 230 5.59 -4.90 13.23
C GLY A 230 4.22 -4.21 13.17
N ALA A 231 3.17 -4.85 13.69
CA ALA A 231 1.82 -4.29 13.81
C ALA A 231 1.46 -3.79 15.24
N ILE A 232 2.36 -3.93 16.23
CA ILE A 232 2.08 -3.59 17.64
C ILE A 232 2.73 -2.27 18.08
N GLN A 233 3.73 -1.75 17.36
CA GLN A 233 4.41 -0.49 17.72
C GLN A 233 3.61 0.81 17.38
N MET A 234 2.27 0.71 17.41
CA MET A 234 1.32 1.83 17.42
C MET A 234 0.18 1.56 18.41
N GLN A 235 0.48 0.95 19.56
CA GLN A 235 -0.47 0.75 20.65
C GLN A 235 0.12 1.22 21.99
N GLY A 236 -0.30 2.41 22.40
CA GLY A 236 -0.02 3.05 23.69
C GLY A 236 -0.76 4.39 23.74
N PHE A 237 -1.51 4.65 24.82
CA PHE A 237 -2.51 5.73 24.99
C PHE A 237 -3.74 5.54 24.05
N ASP A 238 -5.04 5.54 24.40
CA ASP A 238 -5.88 5.75 25.62
C ASP A 238 -7.25 5.03 25.39
N GLU A 239 -8.21 4.76 26.30
CA GLU A 239 -8.33 4.63 27.77
C GLU A 239 -9.69 3.90 28.10
N ASP A 240 -9.88 3.44 29.35
CA ASP A 240 -11.10 3.21 30.17
C ASP A 240 -12.40 2.45 29.72
N ASP A 241 -12.74 1.47 30.57
CA ASP A 241 -13.96 1.32 31.40
C ASP A 241 -15.04 0.21 31.22
N GLN A 242 -15.49 -0.28 32.41
CA GLN A 242 -16.65 -1.13 32.76
C GLN A 242 -16.75 -2.58 32.21
N GLU A 243 -17.16 -3.60 32.98
CA GLU A 243 -17.32 -3.80 34.43
C GLU A 243 -17.47 -5.32 34.71
N THR A 244 -16.88 -5.90 35.78
CA THR A 244 -17.51 -6.98 36.59
C THR A 244 -16.69 -7.44 37.82
N SER A 245 -17.31 -7.30 39.00
CA SER A 245 -17.38 -8.29 40.09
C SER A 245 -16.12 -8.79 40.86
N LEU A 246 -15.97 -8.21 42.07
CA LEU A 246 -15.66 -8.85 43.37
C LEU A 246 -14.25 -9.35 43.77
N LYS A 247 -13.93 -9.03 45.05
CA LYS A 247 -12.84 -9.53 45.93
C LYS A 247 -11.40 -9.16 45.51
N ASN A 248 -10.72 -8.27 46.23
CA ASN A 248 -10.24 -8.56 47.60
C ASN A 248 -9.92 -7.31 48.46
N ARG A 249 -9.82 -7.54 49.78
CA ARG A 249 -9.45 -6.56 50.81
C ARG A 249 -7.99 -6.08 50.70
N SER A 250 -7.76 -4.79 50.99
CA SER A 250 -6.73 -4.36 51.97
C SER A 250 -7.03 -2.97 52.54
N LEU A 251 -6.63 -2.74 53.80
CA LEU A 251 -6.84 -1.49 54.54
C LEU A 251 -5.58 -0.61 54.53
N ASN A 252 -5.75 0.72 54.40
CA ASN A 252 -5.10 1.76 55.23
C ASN A 252 -5.68 3.14 54.82
N LYS A 253 -6.32 3.95 55.68
CA LYS A 253 -5.86 4.64 56.91
C LYS A 253 -5.13 5.96 56.59
N GLY A 254 -5.77 7.12 56.84
CA GLY A 254 -5.08 8.42 56.77
C GLY A 254 -5.90 9.69 56.45
N ASN A 255 -6.79 10.09 57.37
CA ASN A 255 -7.15 11.47 57.78
C ASN A 255 -7.27 12.69 56.82
N SER A 256 -8.22 13.55 57.21
CA SER A 256 -8.25 15.04 57.16
C SER A 256 -8.54 15.79 55.84
N LEU A 257 -9.78 16.27 55.76
CA LEU A 257 -10.16 17.65 55.39
C LEU A 257 -10.41 18.44 56.71
N PRO A 258 -10.61 19.79 56.76
CA PRO A 258 -10.89 20.71 55.65
C PRO A 258 -10.26 22.14 55.72
N LYS A 259 -10.68 22.97 54.76
CA LYS A 259 -10.88 24.45 54.76
C LYS A 259 -9.80 25.38 54.14
N PRO A 260 -10.22 26.55 53.58
CA PRO A 260 -9.47 27.31 52.59
C PRO A 260 -8.86 28.62 53.11
N SER A 261 -7.99 29.24 52.31
CA SER A 261 -7.51 30.61 52.51
C SER A 261 -7.50 31.41 51.21
N VAL A 262 -8.30 32.47 51.17
CA VAL A 262 -8.31 33.48 50.09
C VAL A 262 -7.21 34.51 50.34
N VAL A 263 -6.36 34.77 49.34
CA VAL A 263 -5.61 36.04 49.21
C VAL A 263 -5.73 36.53 47.77
N ARG A 264 -5.91 37.83 47.60
CA ARG A 264 -6.33 38.49 46.35
C ARG A 264 -5.47 39.73 46.12
N GLN A 265 -4.70 39.77 45.03
CA GLN A 265 -4.31 40.99 44.30
C GLN A 265 -3.71 40.56 42.95
N TYR A 266 -4.45 40.67 41.84
CA TYR A 266 -4.76 41.88 41.05
C TYR A 266 -3.74 42.14 39.92
N SER A 267 -4.10 41.75 38.70
CA SER A 267 -4.01 42.64 37.54
C SER A 267 -5.20 42.40 36.60
N HIS A 268 -5.81 43.50 36.19
CA HIS A 268 -6.97 43.63 35.30
C HIS A 268 -6.53 43.51 33.80
N ASN A 269 -7.35 43.29 32.76
CA ASN A 269 -8.81 43.20 32.67
C ASN A 269 -9.33 42.51 31.36
N ILE A 270 -10.45 41.79 31.53
CA ILE A 270 -11.68 41.78 30.68
C ILE A 270 -11.66 41.34 29.19
N VAL A 271 -12.39 40.24 28.99
CA VAL A 271 -13.05 39.73 27.78
C VAL A 271 -14.23 40.62 27.35
N LYS A 272 -14.52 40.75 26.04
CA LYS A 272 -15.93 40.75 25.58
C LYS A 272 -16.14 40.33 24.12
N THR A 273 -17.06 39.40 23.96
CA THR A 273 -17.72 38.95 22.72
C THR A 273 -18.65 40.03 22.15
N LEU A 274 -18.83 40.06 20.82
CA LEU A 274 -20.01 40.63 20.20
C LEU A 274 -20.49 39.75 19.04
N SER A 275 -21.60 39.06 19.28
CA SER A 275 -22.46 38.47 18.25
C SER A 275 -23.38 39.55 17.67
N LEU A 276 -23.53 39.63 16.35
CA LEU A 276 -24.60 40.39 15.71
C LEU A 276 -25.34 39.51 14.70
N ASN A 277 -26.67 39.55 14.79
CA ASN A 277 -27.65 38.86 13.95
C ASN A 277 -28.30 39.90 12.99
N PRO A 278 -29.18 39.56 12.04
CA PRO A 278 -29.16 40.22 10.73
C PRO A 278 -30.20 41.34 10.64
N TYR A 279 -29.75 42.58 10.84
CA TYR A 279 -30.52 43.79 10.49
C TYR A 279 -29.74 44.80 9.61
N GLU A 280 -28.45 44.56 9.33
CA GLU A 280 -27.62 45.34 8.40
C GLU A 280 -27.78 44.86 6.93
N LEU A 281 -29.03 44.65 6.49
CA LEU A 281 -29.36 44.16 5.13
C LEU A 281 -30.31 45.09 4.36
N GLN A 282 -30.49 46.33 4.83
CA GLN A 282 -31.32 47.33 4.16
C GLN A 282 -30.71 48.73 4.19
N LYS A 283 -29.43 48.83 3.77
CA LYS A 283 -28.79 50.09 3.37
C LYS A 283 -28.06 49.97 2.02
N VAL A 284 -28.74 49.31 1.08
CA VAL A 284 -28.46 49.39 -0.36
C VAL A 284 -29.38 50.48 -0.95
N THR A 285 -28.91 51.18 -1.98
CA THR A 285 -29.51 52.34 -2.68
C THR A 285 -29.52 53.67 -1.92
N GLY A 286 -28.88 54.70 -2.49
CA GLY A 286 -28.94 56.07 -1.96
C GLY A 286 -27.76 57.00 -2.25
N ASN A 287 -27.45 57.23 -3.54
CA ASN A 287 -26.81 58.45 -4.10
C ASN A 287 -25.32 58.80 -3.82
N ASP A 288 -24.84 59.70 -4.69
CA ASP A 288 -23.60 60.52 -4.69
C ASP A 288 -22.27 59.75 -4.90
N VAL A 289 -21.63 59.69 -6.09
CA VAL A 289 -21.30 60.66 -7.18
C VAL A 289 -20.02 61.48 -6.92
N GLU A 290 -19.08 61.37 -7.88
CA GLU A 290 -17.85 62.16 -8.13
C GLU A 290 -16.75 62.27 -7.04
N GLU A 291 -15.61 61.61 -7.28
CA GLU A 291 -14.35 62.22 -7.78
C GLU A 291 -13.24 61.16 -7.97
N GLY A 292 -12.23 61.42 -8.80
CA GLY A 292 -11.01 60.58 -8.88
C GLY A 292 -10.70 59.87 -10.21
N LEU A 293 -10.77 60.58 -11.34
CA LEU A 293 -10.09 60.17 -12.59
C LEU A 293 -8.56 60.34 -12.48
N MET A 294 -7.83 59.67 -13.38
CA MET A 294 -6.37 59.71 -13.63
C MET A 294 -5.50 58.72 -12.83
N GLU A 295 -5.23 57.55 -13.43
CA GLU A 295 -3.87 57.19 -13.88
C GLU A 295 -3.88 55.92 -14.75
N SER A 296 -3.65 56.07 -16.06
CA SER A 296 -3.27 54.98 -16.95
C SER A 296 -2.51 55.51 -18.18
N ARG A 297 -1.24 55.13 -18.30
CA ARG A 297 -0.43 55.16 -19.53
C ARG A 297 0.44 53.90 -19.56
#